data_AF-A0A1J7HDL4-F1
#
_entry.id   AF-A0A1J7HDL4-F1
#
_cell.length_a   1.000
_cell.length_b   1.000
_cell.length_c   1.000
_cell.angle_alpha   90.00
_cell.angle_beta   90.00
_cell.angle_gamma   90.00
#
_symmetry.space_group_name_H-M   'P 1'
#
loop_
_entity.id
_entity.type
_entity.pdbx_description
1 polymer ?
#
loop_
_entity_poly.entity_id
_entity_poly.type
_entity_poly.pdbx_seq_one_letter_code
_entity_poly.pdbx_strand_id
1 'polypeptide(L)'
;MFSTPYQALAETCEADNSSFNMPLLLAIALIGATVGGLLARQRKGELQRVNEQLLQINAALRKQAKIESYAPTLSYAPVGGTRVLDNEVIVDPKKQELISKLKTGKNFLRNQQPDKAFTEFKVALELAQNLKDPIDEKKAARGLGASLQRQGKYKDAIKYHSLVLAISEREGEISGNTEAFGAIADCYTELGDLEKAGQFYDKYIDRLEKD
;
A
#
# COMPACT_ATOMS: atom_id res chain seq x y z
N MET A 1 -15.21 -69.29 -23.53
CA MET A 1 -16.43 -68.58 -24.00
C MET A 1 -17.30 -68.34 -22.77
N PHE A 2 -17.74 -67.09 -22.57
CA PHE A 2 -18.64 -66.56 -21.51
C PHE A 2 -18.00 -66.40 -20.11
N SER A 3 -17.72 -65.24 -19.48
CA SER A 3 -18.27 -63.87 -19.37
C SER A 3 -19.28 -63.63 -18.21
N THR A 4 -18.75 -63.16 -17.06
CA THR A 4 -19.31 -62.20 -16.04
C THR A 4 -20.60 -62.51 -15.25
N PRO A 5 -20.95 -61.80 -14.14
CA PRO A 5 -20.17 -60.90 -13.24
C PRO A 5 -20.37 -61.10 -11.71
N TYR A 6 -19.56 -60.33 -10.96
CA TYR A 6 -19.58 -59.91 -9.54
C TYR A 6 -20.93 -59.85 -8.79
N GLN A 7 -20.87 -60.19 -7.49
CA GLN A 7 -21.79 -59.65 -6.48
C GLN A 7 -20.98 -59.26 -5.22
N ALA A 8 -20.56 -58.01 -5.16
CA ALA A 8 -20.06 -57.39 -3.94
C ALA A 8 -21.27 -56.91 -3.13
N LEU A 9 -21.50 -57.52 -1.97
CA LEU A 9 -22.45 -57.04 -0.97
C LEU A 9 -21.84 -55.81 -0.29
N ALA A 10 -22.25 -54.62 -0.75
CA ALA A 10 -22.02 -53.40 -0.01
C ALA A 10 -23.03 -53.35 1.16
N GLU A 11 -22.56 -53.59 2.38
CA GLU A 11 -23.28 -53.17 3.58
C GLU A 11 -23.38 -51.65 3.56
N THR A 12 -24.60 -51.15 3.40
CA THR A 12 -24.90 -49.72 3.60
C THR A 12 -24.89 -49.46 5.10
N CYS A 13 -23.95 -48.62 5.57
CA CYS A 13 -24.03 -48.04 6.91
C CYS A 13 -25.38 -47.34 7.07
N GLU A 14 -26.25 -47.89 7.92
CA GLU A 14 -27.42 -47.19 8.43
C GLU A 14 -26.91 -46.00 9.26
N ALA A 15 -27.33 -44.79 8.86
CA ALA A 15 -27.07 -43.59 9.64
C ALA A 15 -27.94 -43.64 10.90
N ASP A 16 -27.30 -43.86 12.05
CA ASP A 16 -27.95 -43.80 13.34
C ASP A 16 -28.74 -42.50 13.49
N ASN A 17 -30.01 -42.68 13.83
CA ASN A 17 -31.02 -41.65 14.01
C ASN A 17 -30.54 -40.53 14.96
N SER A 18 -30.10 -39.40 14.40
CA SER A 18 -29.99 -38.12 15.13
C SER A 18 -31.20 -37.22 14.83
N SER A 19 -32.40 -37.79 14.80
CA SER A 19 -33.66 -37.09 14.53
C SER A 19 -34.09 -36.13 15.65
N PHE A 20 -33.36 -36.04 16.76
CA PHE A 20 -33.72 -35.18 17.90
C PHE A 20 -32.96 -33.85 18.01
N ASN A 21 -32.00 -33.56 17.11
CA ASN A 21 -31.18 -32.33 17.22
C ASN A 21 -31.34 -31.35 16.04
N MET A 22 -31.95 -31.75 14.93
CA MET A 22 -32.16 -30.88 13.77
C MET A 22 -33.09 -29.66 14.04
N PRO A 23 -34.24 -29.80 14.74
CA PRO A 23 -35.10 -28.63 15.00
C PRO A 23 -34.50 -27.66 16.02
N LEU A 24 -33.71 -28.16 16.99
CA LEU A 24 -33.02 -27.35 17.98
C LEU A 24 -31.90 -26.51 17.33
N LEU A 25 -31.11 -27.11 16.44
CA LEU A 25 -30.05 -26.42 15.71
C LEU A 25 -30.61 -25.33 14.77
N LEU A 26 -31.74 -25.60 14.11
CA LEU A 26 -32.44 -24.60 13.31
C LEU A 26 -32.97 -23.44 14.17
N ALA A 27 -33.51 -23.73 15.35
CA ALA A 27 -33.94 -22.69 16.29
C ALA A 27 -32.76 -21.83 16.77
N ILE A 28 -31.63 -22.43 17.13
CA ILE A 28 -30.41 -21.71 17.53
C ILE A 28 -29.86 -20.86 16.38
N ALA A 29 -29.86 -21.38 15.14
CA ALA A 29 -29.41 -20.64 13.97
C ALA A 29 -30.32 -19.44 13.66
N LEU A 30 -31.63 -19.60 13.77
CA LEU A 30 -32.60 -18.50 13.59
C LEU A 30 -32.47 -17.44 14.68
N ILE A 31 -32.28 -17.84 15.93
CA ILE A 31 -32.02 -16.90 17.04
C ILE A 31 -30.69 -16.17 16.83
N GLY A 32 -29.63 -16.89 16.43
CA GLY A 32 -28.33 -16.29 16.11
C GLY A 32 -28.40 -15.29 14.95
N ALA A 33 -29.14 -15.63 13.88
CA ALA A 33 -29.31 -14.75 12.72
C ALA A 33 -30.16 -13.51 13.04
N THR A 34 -31.21 -13.66 13.84
CA THR A 34 -32.07 -12.53 14.25
C THR A 34 -31.36 -11.59 15.21
N VAL A 35 -30.72 -12.12 16.27
CA VAL A 35 -29.94 -11.32 17.22
C VAL A 35 -28.72 -10.69 16.56
N GLY A 36 -27.97 -11.46 15.75
CA GLY A 36 -26.82 -10.95 15.00
C GLY A 36 -27.21 -9.89 13.97
N GLY A 37 -28.33 -10.08 13.27
CA GLY A 37 -28.87 -9.11 12.32
C GLY A 37 -29.37 -7.83 12.99
N LEU A 38 -30.03 -7.93 14.15
CA LEU A 38 -30.50 -6.78 14.93
C LEU A 38 -29.30 -5.98 15.48
N LEU A 39 -28.32 -6.68 16.07
CA LEU A 39 -27.10 -6.06 16.60
C LEU A 39 -26.28 -5.40 15.49
N ALA A 40 -26.17 -6.01 14.32
CA ALA A 40 -25.49 -5.41 13.17
C ALA A 40 -26.22 -4.14 12.67
N ARG A 41 -27.55 -4.14 12.66
CA ARG A 41 -28.35 -2.94 12.33
C ARG A 41 -28.19 -1.84 13.38
N GLN A 42 -28.15 -2.19 14.66
CA GLN A 42 -27.91 -1.25 15.74
C GLN A 42 -26.52 -0.64 15.66
N ARG A 43 -25.48 -1.46 15.48
CA ARG A 43 -24.10 -1.00 15.27
C ARG A 43 -23.96 -0.12 14.03
N LYS A 44 -24.67 -0.45 12.94
CA LYS A 44 -24.69 0.40 11.74
C LYS A 44 -25.30 1.78 12.02
N GLY A 45 -26.40 1.83 12.78
CA GLY A 45 -27.02 3.09 13.19
C GLY A 45 -26.13 3.91 14.12
N GLU A 46 -25.46 3.27 15.08
CA GLU A 46 -24.46 3.90 15.95
C GLU A 46 -23.26 4.43 15.13
N LEU A 47 -22.74 3.64 14.19
CA LEU A 47 -21.66 4.08 13.29
C LEU A 47 -22.07 5.29 12.46
N GLN A 48 -23.29 5.28 11.92
CA GLN A 48 -23.82 6.39 11.13
C GLN A 48 -23.93 7.66 11.99
N ARG A 49 -24.48 7.55 13.20
CA ARG A 49 -24.56 8.67 14.14
C ARG A 49 -23.18 9.20 14.53
N VAL A 50 -22.22 8.31 14.85
CA VAL A 50 -20.84 8.70 15.19
C VAL A 50 -20.17 9.38 14.00
N ASN A 51 -20.37 8.87 12.78
CA ASN A 51 -19.79 9.47 11.58
C ASN A 51 -20.40 10.86 11.29
N GLU A 52 -21.71 11.01 11.43
CA GLU A 52 -22.38 12.31 11.30
C GLU A 52 -21.92 13.30 12.37
N GLN A 53 -21.80 12.86 13.63
CA GLN A 53 -21.24 13.67 14.71
C GLN A 53 -19.80 14.09 14.41
N LEU A 54 -18.96 13.18 13.91
CA LEU A 54 -17.59 13.50 13.49
C LEU A 54 -17.56 14.52 12.35
N LEU A 55 -18.44 14.40 11.37
CA LEU A 55 -18.56 15.37 10.28
C LEU A 55 -19.00 16.74 10.80
N GLN A 56 -19.97 16.79 11.72
CA GLN A 56 -20.40 18.03 12.36
C GLN A 56 -19.30 18.66 13.21
N ILE A 57 -18.59 17.87 14.02
CA ILE A 57 -17.44 18.32 14.81
C ILE A 57 -16.34 18.85 13.89
N ASN A 58 -15.99 18.13 12.82
CA ASN A 58 -15.01 18.60 11.84
C ASN A 58 -15.47 19.90 11.15
N ALA A 59 -16.75 20.03 10.83
CA ALA A 59 -17.30 21.26 10.26
C ALA A 59 -17.28 22.44 11.25
N ALA A 60 -17.60 22.18 12.52
CA ALA A 60 -17.55 23.16 13.60
C ALA A 60 -16.11 23.58 13.90
N LEU A 61 -15.18 22.63 14.01
CA LEU A 61 -13.75 22.86 14.16
C LEU A 61 -13.18 23.65 12.97
N ARG A 62 -13.65 23.41 11.74
CA ARG A 62 -13.25 24.24 10.58
C ARG A 62 -13.77 25.67 10.66
N LYS A 63 -15.02 25.86 11.11
CA LYS A 63 -15.58 27.21 11.32
C LYS A 63 -14.86 27.94 12.45
N GLN A 64 -14.58 27.23 13.54
CA GLN A 64 -13.82 27.73 14.66
C GLN A 64 -12.38 28.02 14.25
N ALA A 65 -11.70 27.14 13.53
CA ALA A 65 -10.39 27.37 12.94
C ALA A 65 -10.37 28.52 11.92
N LYS A 66 -11.49 28.86 11.28
CA LYS A 66 -11.61 30.04 10.39
C LYS A 66 -11.75 31.35 11.17
N ILE A 67 -12.29 31.28 12.38
CA ILE A 67 -12.35 32.40 13.34
C ILE A 67 -11.01 32.53 14.07
N GLU A 68 -10.44 31.39 14.47
CA GLU A 68 -9.15 31.24 15.12
C GLU A 68 -7.99 31.36 14.13
N SER A 69 -8.16 31.30 12.80
CA SER A 69 -7.12 31.61 11.79
C SER A 69 -6.80 33.11 11.71
N TYR A 70 -7.29 33.91 12.66
CA TYR A 70 -6.60 35.09 13.16
C TYR A 70 -5.33 34.72 13.99
N ALA A 71 -5.08 33.44 14.21
CA ALA A 71 -3.96 32.80 14.89
C ALA A 71 -3.55 31.53 14.11
N PRO A 72 -2.31 31.43 13.62
CA PRO A 72 -1.87 30.34 12.75
C PRO A 72 -1.47 29.12 13.60
N THR A 73 -1.52 27.92 13.01
CA THR A 73 -1.01 26.61 13.49
C THR A 73 -2.04 25.63 14.07
N LEU A 74 -2.60 24.77 13.19
CA LEU A 74 -2.63 23.28 13.30
C LEU A 74 -3.67 22.69 12.33
N SER A 75 -3.22 21.84 11.41
CA SER A 75 -4.03 21.21 10.36
C SER A 75 -4.25 19.72 10.67
N TYR A 76 -5.51 19.33 10.93
CA TYR A 76 -5.93 17.93 10.98
C TYR A 76 -6.66 17.59 9.67
N ALA A 77 -6.15 16.63 8.90
CA ALA A 77 -6.71 16.25 7.60
C ALA A 77 -7.58 14.98 7.68
N PRO A 78 -8.75 14.91 7.02
CA PRO A 78 -9.58 13.71 6.95
C PRO A 78 -9.43 12.95 5.62
N VAL A 79 -9.74 11.64 5.69
CA VAL A 79 -9.76 10.66 4.59
C VAL A 79 -11.13 10.68 3.89
N GLY A 80 -11.15 10.64 2.55
CA GLY A 80 -12.36 10.38 1.77
C GLY A 80 -12.37 11.10 0.43
N GLY A 81 -11.94 10.41 -0.63
CA GLY A 81 -11.62 11.01 -1.93
C GLY A 81 -12.79 11.66 -2.66
N THR A 82 -12.55 12.85 -3.20
CA THR A 82 -12.66 13.21 -4.63
C THR A 82 -12.24 14.68 -4.74
N ARG A 83 -11.21 14.96 -5.55
CA ARG A 83 -10.64 16.30 -5.84
C ARG A 83 -10.38 17.15 -4.60
N VAL A 84 -9.25 16.88 -3.95
CA VAL A 84 -8.54 17.94 -3.23
C VAL A 84 -8.20 19.00 -4.28
N LEU A 85 -8.91 20.12 -4.26
CA LEU A 85 -8.36 21.36 -4.76
C LEU A 85 -7.14 21.61 -3.86
N ASP A 86 -5.94 21.38 -4.41
CA ASP A 86 -4.63 21.54 -3.75
C ASP A 86 -4.30 23.01 -3.42
N ASN A 87 -5.30 23.80 -3.04
CA ASN A 87 -5.19 25.16 -2.51
C ASN A 87 -6.02 25.12 -1.22
N GLU A 88 -5.49 24.90 -0.03
CA GLU A 88 -4.72 25.88 0.74
C GLU A 88 -3.99 25.17 1.90
N VAL A 89 -3.11 24.22 1.57
CA VAL A 89 -1.93 24.02 2.43
C VAL A 89 -0.96 25.09 1.95
N ILE A 90 -0.35 25.87 2.84
CA ILE A 90 0.82 26.69 2.50
C ILE A 90 1.95 25.68 2.20
N VAL A 91 1.86 25.03 1.06
CA VAL A 91 2.90 24.18 0.50
C VAL A 91 3.79 25.17 -0.21
N ASP A 92 5.06 25.23 0.17
CA ASP A 92 6.05 25.96 -0.60
C ASP A 92 5.86 25.61 -2.08
N PRO A 93 5.82 26.59 -3.01
CA PRO A 93 5.51 26.33 -4.41
C PRO A 93 6.43 25.24 -5.01
N LYS A 94 7.68 25.19 -4.53
CA LYS A 94 8.65 24.14 -4.88
C LYS A 94 8.25 22.74 -4.39
N LYS A 95 7.65 22.63 -3.21
CA LYS A 95 7.17 21.36 -2.64
C LYS A 95 5.92 20.88 -3.40
N GLN A 96 5.05 21.78 -3.83
CA GLN A 96 3.91 21.42 -4.68
C GLN A 96 4.39 20.95 -6.07
N GLU A 97 5.37 21.63 -6.65
CA GLU A 97 6.02 21.21 -7.89
C GLU A 97 6.66 19.82 -7.75
N LEU A 98 7.40 19.57 -6.67
CA LEU A 98 7.99 18.27 -6.36
C LEU A 98 6.94 17.14 -6.34
N ILE A 99 5.85 17.33 -5.60
CA ILE A 99 4.77 16.34 -5.51
C ILE A 99 4.15 16.09 -6.89
N SER A 100 3.96 17.15 -7.68
CA SER A 100 3.47 17.05 -9.06
C SER A 100 4.41 16.21 -9.93
N LYS A 101 5.72 16.49 -9.89
CA LYS A 101 6.75 15.76 -10.64
C LYS A 101 6.85 14.28 -10.26
N LEU A 102 6.73 13.96 -8.97
CA LEU A 102 6.66 12.56 -8.52
C LEU A 102 5.41 11.84 -9.05
N LYS A 103 4.26 12.54 -9.11
CA LYS A 103 3.01 11.99 -9.62
C LYS A 103 3.03 11.79 -11.13
N THR A 104 3.54 12.77 -11.89
CA THR A 104 3.70 12.66 -13.36
C THR A 104 4.69 11.55 -13.72
N GLY A 105 5.83 11.47 -13.03
CA GLY A 105 6.81 10.39 -13.22
C GLY A 105 6.20 9.00 -13.02
N LYS A 106 5.42 8.80 -11.96
CA LYS A 106 4.69 7.54 -11.71
C LYS A 106 3.67 7.23 -12.82
N ASN A 107 2.95 8.24 -13.31
CA ASN A 107 2.01 8.06 -14.42
C ASN A 107 2.74 7.65 -15.71
N PHE A 108 3.89 8.24 -16.02
CA PHE A 108 4.70 7.86 -17.18
C PHE A 108 5.23 6.43 -17.08
N LEU A 109 5.64 5.98 -15.88
CA LEU A 109 5.96 4.56 -15.68
C LEU A 109 4.73 3.70 -15.96
N ARG A 110 3.56 3.98 -15.38
CA ARG A 110 2.35 3.17 -15.64
C ARG A 110 2.02 3.09 -17.14
N ASN A 111 2.28 4.16 -17.89
CA ASN A 111 2.04 4.24 -19.33
C ASN A 111 3.21 3.72 -20.20
N GLN A 112 4.17 3.01 -19.63
CA GLN A 112 5.32 2.42 -20.35
C GLN A 112 6.17 3.46 -21.10
N GLN A 113 6.26 4.68 -20.58
CA GLN A 113 7.11 5.76 -21.10
C GLN A 113 8.28 6.04 -20.13
N PRO A 114 9.26 5.13 -20.02
CA PRO A 114 10.30 5.22 -18.99
C PRO A 114 11.27 6.39 -19.22
N ASP A 115 11.46 6.87 -20.45
CA ASP A 115 12.33 8.02 -20.72
C ASP A 115 11.75 9.32 -20.14
N LYS A 116 10.44 9.53 -20.31
CA LYS A 116 9.72 10.68 -19.72
C LYS A 116 9.61 10.57 -18.21
N ALA A 117 9.44 9.35 -17.70
CA ALA A 117 9.46 9.12 -16.26
C ALA A 117 10.82 9.52 -15.66
N PHE A 118 11.91 9.13 -16.31
CA PHE A 118 13.27 9.47 -15.88
C PHE A 118 13.47 10.99 -15.80
N THR A 119 13.02 11.75 -16.81
CA THR A 119 13.16 13.22 -16.79
C THR A 119 12.37 13.86 -15.64
N GLU A 120 11.14 13.40 -15.38
CA GLU A 120 10.31 13.94 -14.30
C GLU A 120 10.88 13.60 -12.92
N PHE A 121 11.34 12.36 -12.71
CA PHE A 121 11.96 11.97 -11.44
C PHE A 121 13.32 12.63 -11.21
N LYS A 122 14.06 12.97 -12.26
CA LYS A 122 15.32 13.71 -12.13
C LYS A 122 15.07 15.11 -11.57
N VAL A 123 14.08 15.83 -12.12
CA VAL A 123 13.66 17.13 -11.60
C VAL A 123 13.15 17.00 -10.17
N ALA A 124 12.36 15.96 -9.87
CA ALA A 124 11.91 15.69 -8.50
C ALA A 124 13.07 15.46 -7.52
N LEU A 125 14.12 14.75 -7.94
CA LEU A 125 15.30 14.52 -7.09
C LEU A 125 16.02 15.83 -6.75
N GLU A 126 16.26 16.67 -7.75
CA GLU A 126 16.89 17.98 -7.57
C GLU A 126 16.06 18.89 -6.65
N LEU A 127 14.73 18.91 -6.81
CA LEU A 127 13.83 19.65 -5.94
C LEU A 127 13.84 19.11 -4.50
N ALA A 128 13.81 17.80 -4.31
CA ALA A 128 13.85 17.19 -2.98
C ALA A 128 15.17 17.49 -2.25
N GLN A 129 16.30 17.46 -2.95
CA GLN A 129 17.61 17.83 -2.40
C GLN A 129 17.67 19.30 -2.00
N ASN A 130 17.13 20.19 -2.84
CA ASN A 130 17.06 21.62 -2.54
C ASN A 130 16.17 21.93 -1.32
N LEU A 131 15.10 21.14 -1.13
CA LEU A 131 14.22 21.23 0.03
C LEU A 131 14.74 20.47 1.25
N LYS A 132 15.85 19.74 1.12
CA LYS A 132 16.42 18.85 2.14
C LYS A 132 15.38 17.87 2.69
N ASP A 133 14.55 17.32 1.81
CA ASP A 133 13.52 16.34 2.15
C ASP A 133 14.00 14.92 1.78
N PRO A 134 14.52 14.14 2.75
CA PRO A 134 15.06 12.82 2.46
C PRO A 134 13.99 11.81 2.06
N ILE A 135 12.74 12.00 2.49
CA ILE A 135 11.63 11.09 2.19
C ILE A 135 11.31 11.17 0.70
N ASP A 136 11.17 12.39 0.18
CA ASP A 136 10.89 12.58 -1.24
C ASP A 136 12.14 12.38 -2.12
N GLU A 137 13.34 12.61 -1.59
CA GLU A 137 14.60 12.24 -2.26
C GLU A 137 14.64 10.73 -2.52
N LYS A 138 14.31 9.90 -1.51
CA LYS A 138 14.20 8.44 -1.67
C LYS A 138 13.14 8.03 -2.69
N LYS A 139 11.98 8.69 -2.72
CA LYS A 139 10.92 8.40 -3.71
C LYS A 139 11.38 8.72 -5.13
N ALA A 140 12.05 9.86 -5.32
CA ALA A 140 12.58 10.26 -6.62
C ALA A 140 13.69 9.30 -7.10
N ALA A 141 14.64 8.94 -6.21
CA ALA A 141 15.70 7.99 -6.51
C ALA A 141 15.15 6.61 -6.90
N ARG A 142 14.15 6.09 -6.17
CA ARG A 142 13.46 4.84 -6.52
C ARG A 142 12.78 4.92 -7.90
N GLY A 143 12.14 6.06 -8.19
CA GLY A 143 11.52 6.32 -9.50
C GLY A 143 12.55 6.34 -10.65
N LEU A 144 13.73 6.94 -10.43
CA LEU A 144 14.84 6.92 -11.38
C LEU A 144 15.37 5.51 -11.63
N GLY A 145 15.61 4.75 -10.56
CA GLY A 145 16.03 3.35 -10.64
C GLY A 145 15.03 2.49 -11.43
N ALA A 146 13.75 2.60 -11.11
CA ALA A 146 12.69 1.88 -11.83
C ALA A 146 12.58 2.30 -13.31
N SER A 147 12.78 3.59 -13.62
CA SER A 147 12.78 4.09 -15.00
C SER A 147 13.93 3.47 -15.80
N LEU A 148 15.12 3.39 -15.21
CA LEU A 148 16.30 2.81 -15.86
C LEU A 148 16.21 1.29 -16.01
N GLN A 149 15.63 0.58 -15.02
CA GLN A 149 15.34 -0.85 -15.15
C GLN A 149 14.47 -1.12 -16.39
N ARG A 150 13.40 -0.34 -16.58
CA ARG A 150 12.52 -0.48 -17.75
C ARG A 150 13.19 -0.10 -19.08
N GLN A 151 14.30 0.62 -19.05
CA GLN A 151 15.12 0.92 -20.22
C GLN A 151 16.23 -0.14 -20.44
N GLY A 152 16.34 -1.16 -19.59
CA GLY A 152 17.44 -2.13 -19.63
C GLY A 152 18.80 -1.59 -19.14
N LYS A 153 18.82 -0.40 -18.52
CA LYS A 153 20.04 0.27 -18.04
C LYS A 153 20.34 -0.12 -16.59
N TYR A 154 20.54 -1.41 -16.36
CA TYR A 154 20.61 -1.99 -15.01
C TYR A 154 21.77 -1.45 -14.16
N LYS A 155 22.95 -1.22 -14.75
CA LYS A 155 24.11 -0.65 -14.01
C LYS A 155 23.82 0.75 -13.45
N ASP A 156 23.08 1.57 -14.19
CA ASP A 156 22.70 2.90 -13.72
C ASP A 156 21.53 2.84 -12.74
N ALA A 157 20.60 1.91 -12.93
CA ALA A 157 19.52 1.68 -11.98
C ALA A 157 20.04 1.32 -10.58
N ILE A 158 21.07 0.46 -10.52
CA ILE A 158 21.74 0.09 -9.26
C ILE A 158 22.25 1.33 -8.52
N LYS A 159 22.81 2.33 -9.22
CA LYS A 159 23.30 3.56 -8.57
C LYS A 159 22.19 4.30 -7.85
N TYR A 160 21.00 4.41 -8.47
CA TYR A 160 19.88 5.12 -7.87
C TYR A 160 19.18 4.33 -6.77
N HIS A 161 19.11 2.99 -6.87
CA HIS A 161 18.61 2.17 -5.77
C HIS A 161 19.58 2.16 -4.59
N SER A 162 20.89 2.14 -4.83
CA SER A 162 21.92 2.31 -3.80
C SER A 162 21.87 3.69 -3.15
N LEU A 163 21.47 4.74 -3.89
CA LEU A 163 21.24 6.06 -3.30
C LEU A 163 20.12 6.03 -2.25
N VAL A 164 19.06 5.24 -2.46
CA VAL A 164 18.00 5.06 -1.45
C VAL A 164 18.59 4.53 -0.14
N LEU A 165 19.46 3.51 -0.23
CA LEU A 165 20.14 2.91 0.93
C LEU A 165 21.07 3.93 1.61
N ALA A 166 21.83 4.71 0.83
CA ALA A 166 22.74 5.73 1.37
C ALA A 166 21.99 6.88 2.07
N ILE A 167 20.81 7.27 1.58
CA ILE A 167 19.97 8.26 2.26
C ILE A 167 19.44 7.68 3.57
N SER A 168 18.96 6.44 3.55
CA SER A 168 18.48 5.75 4.75
C SER A 168 19.55 5.63 5.83
N GLU A 169 20.80 5.33 5.46
CA GLU A 169 21.94 5.29 6.39
C GLU A 169 22.23 6.68 6.99
N ARG A 170 22.20 7.73 6.17
CA ARG A 170 22.42 9.12 6.61
C ARG A 170 21.37 9.59 7.62
N GLU A 171 20.11 9.26 7.38
CA GLU A 171 18.97 9.73 8.20
C GLU A 171 18.64 8.79 9.36
N GLY A 172 19.28 7.61 9.44
CA GLY A 172 18.98 6.59 10.44
C GLY A 172 17.57 5.97 10.28
N GLU A 173 17.03 6.00 9.07
CA GLU A 173 15.64 5.61 8.78
C GLU A 173 15.61 4.51 7.72
N ILE A 174 14.89 3.43 7.98
CA ILE A 174 15.02 2.18 7.20
C ILE A 174 13.91 1.98 6.15
N SER A 175 12.97 2.92 6.02
CA SER A 175 11.86 2.84 5.06
C SER A 175 12.36 2.82 3.62
N GLY A 176 11.85 1.85 2.88
CA GLY A 176 12.21 1.64 1.48
C GLY A 176 13.51 0.87 1.25
N ASN A 177 14.25 0.49 2.30
CA ASN A 177 15.46 -0.32 2.15
C ASN A 177 15.15 -1.72 1.61
N THR A 178 14.06 -2.33 2.08
CA THR A 178 13.61 -3.65 1.63
C THR A 178 13.36 -3.63 0.12
N GLU A 179 12.56 -2.68 -0.38
CA GLU A 179 12.33 -2.53 -1.83
C GLU A 179 13.63 -2.25 -2.61
N ALA A 180 14.55 -1.46 -2.07
CA ALA A 180 15.82 -1.15 -2.73
C ALA A 180 16.74 -2.38 -2.84
N PHE A 181 16.82 -3.22 -1.81
CA PHE A 181 17.60 -4.46 -1.86
C PHE A 181 17.07 -5.40 -2.94
N GLY A 182 15.76 -5.63 -2.99
CA GLY A 182 15.13 -6.45 -4.03
C GLY A 182 15.38 -5.90 -5.43
N ALA A 183 15.20 -4.59 -5.63
CA ALA A 183 15.43 -3.98 -6.94
C ALA A 183 16.90 -4.03 -7.40
N ILE A 184 17.86 -3.94 -6.47
CA ILE A 184 19.29 -4.12 -6.80
C ILE A 184 19.57 -5.58 -7.16
N ALA A 185 18.99 -6.54 -6.43
CA ALA A 185 19.12 -7.97 -6.72
C ALA A 185 18.56 -8.32 -8.11
N ASP A 186 17.38 -7.78 -8.46
CA ASP A 186 16.79 -7.90 -9.80
C ASP A 186 17.77 -7.36 -10.87
N CYS A 187 18.34 -6.17 -10.65
CA CYS A 187 19.29 -5.59 -11.59
C CYS A 187 20.55 -6.44 -11.78
N TYR A 188 21.09 -7.05 -10.72
CA TYR A 188 22.25 -7.94 -10.83
C TYR A 188 21.90 -9.25 -11.53
N THR A 189 20.69 -9.77 -11.30
CA THR A 189 20.16 -10.95 -12.00
C THR A 189 20.13 -10.70 -13.51
N GLU A 190 19.60 -9.55 -13.94
CA GLU A 190 19.54 -9.15 -15.34
C GLU A 190 20.93 -8.90 -15.97
N LEU A 191 21.92 -8.54 -15.15
CA LEU A 191 23.32 -8.40 -15.58
C LEU A 191 24.08 -9.74 -15.62
N GLY A 192 23.49 -10.83 -15.13
CA GLY A 192 24.11 -12.15 -15.03
C GLY A 192 25.08 -12.32 -13.85
N ASP A 193 25.16 -11.35 -12.94
CA ASP A 193 25.99 -11.42 -11.73
C ASP A 193 25.20 -12.07 -10.59
N LEU A 194 25.03 -13.39 -10.68
CA LEU A 194 24.19 -14.16 -9.77
C LEU A 194 24.73 -14.19 -8.33
N GLU A 195 26.05 -14.06 -8.16
CA GLU A 195 26.67 -14.02 -6.82
C GLU A 195 26.23 -12.76 -6.06
N LYS A 196 26.33 -11.58 -6.71
CA LYS A 196 25.85 -10.34 -6.09
C LYS A 196 24.33 -10.33 -5.95
N ALA A 197 23.61 -10.84 -6.95
CA ALA A 197 22.15 -10.96 -6.85
C ALA A 197 21.74 -11.73 -5.59
N GLY A 198 22.36 -12.90 -5.35
CA GLY A 198 22.13 -13.72 -4.15
C GLY A 198 22.37 -12.94 -2.85
N GLN A 199 23.53 -12.27 -2.73
CA GLN A 199 23.84 -11.46 -1.54
C GLN A 199 22.81 -10.37 -1.25
N PHE A 200 22.25 -9.74 -2.30
CA PHE A 200 21.21 -8.71 -2.14
C PHE A 200 19.83 -9.30 -1.87
N TYR A 201 19.51 -10.49 -2.42
CA TYR A 201 18.29 -11.22 -2.07
C TYR A 201 18.31 -11.71 -0.62
N ASP A 202 19.45 -12.19 -0.12
CA ASP A 202 19.58 -12.59 1.28
C ASP A 202 19.27 -11.41 2.21
N LYS A 203 19.84 -10.22 1.93
CA LYS A 203 19.53 -8.99 2.66
C LYS A 203 18.06 -8.56 2.56
N TYR A 204 17.43 -8.80 1.41
CA TYR A 204 16.01 -8.52 1.20
C TYR A 204 15.14 -9.45 2.07
N ILE A 205 15.42 -10.76 2.07
CA ILE A 205 14.68 -11.77 2.85
C ILE A 205 14.90 -11.55 4.34
N ASP A 206 16.15 -11.42 4.79
CA ASP A 206 16.53 -11.14 6.19
C ASP A 206 15.80 -9.93 6.77
N ARG A 207 15.44 -8.98 5.90
CA ARG A 207 14.74 -7.76 6.28
C ARG A 207 13.23 -7.94 6.29
N LEU A 208 12.67 -8.67 5.33
CA LEU A 208 11.25 -9.04 5.34
C LEU A 208 10.89 -9.89 6.57
N GLU A 209 11.80 -10.73 7.05
CA GLU A 209 11.57 -11.56 8.24
C GLU A 209 11.56 -10.75 9.55
N LYS A 210 12.09 -9.52 9.54
CA LYS A 210 12.20 -8.64 10.71
C LYS A 210 11.09 -7.60 10.80
N ASP A 211 10.34 -7.39 9.72
CA ASP A 211 9.20 -6.46 9.65
C ASP A 211 7.90 -7.14 10.14
#